data_AF-A0A9W4TBG8-F1
#
_entry.id   AF-A0A9W4TBG8-F1
#
_cell.length_a   1.000
_cell.length_b   1.000
_cell.length_c   1.000
_cell.angle_alpha   90.00
_cell.angle_beta   90.00
_cell.angle_gamma   90.00
#
_symmetry.space_group_name_H-M   'P 1'
#
loop_
_entity.id
_entity.type
_entity.pdbx_description
1 polymer ?
#
loop_
_entity_poly.entity_id
_entity_poly.type
_entity_poly.pdbx_seq_one_letter_code
_entity_poly.pdbx_strand_id
1 'polypeptide(L)' 'VTYRIVCHNGKILETNNPQKMPNKDIKSVEELYISLDITTPEEHLGAISQLWKSRTTKPRVL' A
#
# COMPACT_ATOMS: atom_id res chain seq x y z
N VAL A 1 4.61 -7.62 1.77
CA VAL A 1 4.96 -6.22 2.10
C VAL A 1 5.43 -6.21 3.55
N THR A 2 6.47 -5.44 3.87
CA THR A 2 6.87 -5.22 5.27
C THR A 2 6.04 -4.08 5.81
N TYR A 3 5.30 -4.33 6.88
CA TYR A 3 4.54 -3.34 7.61
C TYR A 3 5.42 -2.73 8.69
N ARG A 4 5.33 -1.41 8.82
CA ARG A 4 5.94 -0.66 9.91
C ARG A 4 4.84 -0.21 10.86
N ILE A 5 4.88 -0.72 12.08
CA ILE A 5 3.86 -0.50 13.09
C ILE A 5 4.42 0.48 14.10
N VAL A 6 3.77 1.62 14.25
CA VAL A 6 4.11 2.62 15.27
C VAL A 6 3.18 2.40 16.45
N CYS A 7 3.74 2.15 17.63
CA CYS A 7 2.99 2.01 18.88
C CYS A 7 2.77 3.36 19.59
N HIS A 8 1.81 3.49 20.51
CA HIS A 8 1.59 4.78 21.19
C HIS A 8 2.77 5.18 22.10
N ASN A 9 3.52 4.20 22.59
CA ASN A 9 4.77 4.41 23.33
C ASN A 9 5.97 4.83 22.44
N GLY A 10 5.78 4.98 21.12
CA GLY A 10 6.83 5.34 20.18
C GLY A 10 7.70 4.17 19.69
N LYS A 11 7.47 2.94 20.17
CA LYS A 11 8.15 1.75 19.65
C LYS A 11 7.73 1.51 18.21
N ILE A 12 8.70 1.15 17.37
CA ILE A 12 8.47 0.76 15.98
C ILE A 12 8.73 -0.74 15.85
N LEU A 13 7.80 -1.44 15.21
CA LEU A 13 7.92 -2.87 14.88
C LEU A 13 7.84 -3.03 13.37
N GLU A 14 8.73 -3.84 12.82
CA GLU A 14 8.68 -4.22 11.41
C GLU A 14 8.30 -5.69 11.29
N THR A 15 7.26 -5.99 10.51
CA THR A 15 6.83 -7.37 10.27
C THR A 15 6.31 -7.54 8.86
N ASN A 16 6.63 -8.67 8.24
CA ASN A 16 6.02 -9.12 6.99
C ASN A 16 4.90 -10.16 7.23
N ASN A 17 4.67 -10.54 8.49
CA ASN A 17 3.62 -11.46 8.89
C ASN A 17 2.54 -10.70 9.70
N PRO A 18 1.33 -10.53 9.16
CA PRO A 18 0.21 -9.89 9.85
C PRO A 18 -0.15 -10.54 11.20
N GLN A 19 0.06 -11.85 11.35
CA GLN A 19 -0.22 -12.54 12.62
C GLN A 19 0.75 -12.16 13.74
N LYS A 20 1.91 -11.58 13.41
CA LYS A 20 2.87 -11.06 14.39
C LYS A 20 2.59 -9.61 14.77
N MET A 21 1.55 -8.99 14.21
CA MET A 21 1.14 -7.63 14.60
C MET A 21 0.59 -7.66 16.04
N PRO A 22 0.92 -6.67 16.87
CA PRO A 22 0.34 -6.58 18.20
C PRO A 22 -1.17 -6.28 18.09
N ASN A 23 -1.99 -6.91 18.94
CA ASN A 23 -3.45 -6.68 18.91
C ASN A 23 -3.89 -5.43 19.70
N LYS A 24 -2.96 -4.76 20.38
CA LYS A 24 -3.18 -3.57 21.23
C LYS A 24 -1.98 -2.63 21.10
N ASP A 25 -2.16 -1.37 21.49
CA ASP A 25 -1.12 -0.34 21.47
C ASP A 25 -0.58 -0.02 20.05
N ILE A 26 -1.45 -0.02 19.03
CA ILE A 26 -1.10 0.43 17.68
C ILE A 26 -1.57 1.87 17.50
N LYS A 27 -0.64 2.77 17.20
CA LYS A 27 -0.92 4.16 16.79
C LYS A 27 -1.13 4.27 15.29
N SER A 28 -0.28 3.62 14.49
CA SER A 28 -0.43 3.55 13.03
C SER A 28 0.21 2.28 12.48
N VAL A 29 -0.33 1.83 11.34
CA VAL A 29 0.28 0.79 10.49
C VAL A 29 0.63 1.48 9.18
N GLU A 30 1.91 1.52 8.86
CA GLU A 30 2.46 2.07 7.64
C GLU A 30 2.84 0.91 6.71
N GLU A 31 2.47 1.05 5.43
CA GLU A 31 2.93 0.17 4.37
C GLU A 31 3.66 0.99 3.31
N LEU A 32 4.55 0.34 2.56
CA LEU A 32 5.24 0.98 1.45
C LEU A 32 4.22 1.31 0.35
N TYR A 33 3.97 2.60 0.14
CA TYR A 33 3.24 3.08 -1.03
C TYR A 33 4.21 3.28 -2.20
N ILE A 34 3.88 2.72 -3.37
CA ILE A 34 4.65 2.94 -4.60
C ILE A 34 3.83 3.78 -5.58
N SER A 35 4.51 4.73 -6.23
CA SER A 35 3.98 5.41 -7.41
C SER A 35 4.41 4.61 -8.65
N LEU A 36 3.49 4.46 -9.60
CA LEU A 36 3.72 3.73 -10.84
C LEU A 36 3.33 4.63 -12.00
N ASP A 37 4.25 4.77 -12.95
CA ASP A 37 4.00 5.38 -14.26
C ASP A 37 3.80 4.25 -15.27
N ILE A 38 2.67 4.26 -15.98
CA ILE A 38 2.31 3.23 -16.95
C ILE A 38 2.16 3.89 -18.32
N THR A 39 2.98 3.46 -19.27
CA THR A 39 2.85 3.82 -20.69
C THR A 39 2.12 2.70 -21.42
N THR A 40 1.06 3.05 -22.12
CA THR A 40 0.20 2.07 -22.80
C THR A 40 -0.48 2.73 -24.01
N PRO A 41 -0.80 1.97 -25.07
CA PRO A 41 -1.67 2.45 -26.14
C PRO A 41 -3.03 2.94 -25.60
N GLU A 42 -3.61 3.96 -26.25
CA GLU A 42 -4.84 4.63 -25.81
C GLU A 42 -6.01 3.65 -25.66
N GLU A 43 -6.09 2.64 -26.53
CA GLU A 43 -7.14 1.62 -26.49
C GLU A 43 -7.17 0.79 -25.19
N HIS A 44 -6.06 0.76 -24.43
CA HIS A 44 -5.95 0.01 -23.18
C HIS A 44 -6.16 0.87 -21.92
N LEU A 45 -6.21 2.20 -22.06
CA LEU A 45 -6.31 3.14 -20.95
C LEU A 45 -7.53 2.86 -20.06
N GLY A 46 -8.69 2.61 -20.69
CA GLY A 46 -9.94 2.32 -19.98
C GLY A 46 -9.87 1.02 -19.15
N ALA A 47 -9.37 -0.05 -19.76
CA ALA A 47 -9.23 -1.36 -19.12
C ALA A 47 -8.23 -1.32 -17.94
N ILE A 48 -7.08 -0.66 -18.14
CA ILE A 48 -6.07 -0.47 -17.09
C ILE A 48 -6.65 0.38 -15.95
N SER A 49 -7.33 1.48 -16.26
CA SER A 49 -7.95 2.34 -15.24
C SER A 49 -9.00 1.59 -14.41
N GLN A 50 -9.81 0.74 -15.04
CA GLN A 50 -10.79 -0.09 -14.33
C GLN A 50 -10.13 -1.12 -13.42
N LEU A 51 -9.06 -1.78 -13.90
CA LEU A 51 -8.27 -2.70 -13.08
C LEU A 51 -7.75 -2.01 -11.81
N TRP A 52 -7.27 -0.78 -11.92
CA TRP A 52 -6.74 -0.03 -10.78
C TRP A 52 -7.79 0.53 -9.82
N LYS A 53 -9.02 0.81 -10.26
CA LYS A 53 -10.11 1.24 -9.36
C LYS A 53 -10.40 0.23 -8.24
N SER A 54 -10.12 -1.05 -8.48
CA SER A 54 -10.27 -2.13 -7.48
C SER A 54 -9.09 -2.28 -6.53
N ARG A 55 -8.01 -1.51 -6.71
CA ARG A 55 -6.78 -1.57 -5.93
C ARG A 55 -6.59 -0.29 -5.13
N THR A 56 -6.00 -0.40 -3.94
CA THR A 56 -5.73 0.74 -3.05
C THR A 56 -4.62 1.66 -3.58
N THR A 57 -3.76 1.15 -4.48
CA THR A 57 -2.71 1.90 -5.15
C THR A 57 -3.27 2.72 -6.31
N LYS A 58 -2.98 4.02 -6.36
CA LYS A 58 -3.37 4.89 -7.48
C LYS A 58 -2.16 5.13 -8.39
N PRO A 59 -2.10 4.50 -9.58
CA PRO A 59 -1.06 4.81 -10.54
C PRO A 59 -1.33 6.14 -11.24
N ARG A 60 -0.27 6.72 -11.79
CA ARG A 60 -0.38 7.83 -12.74
C ARG A 60 -0.30 7.23 -14.13
N VAL A 61 -1.35 7.38 -14.92
CA VAL A 61 -1.34 6.98 -16.33
C VAL A 61 -1.05 8.23 -17.16
N LEU A 62 -0.02 8.16 -18.00
CA LEU A 62 0.52 9.25 -18.81
C LEU A 62 0.18 9.04 -20.28
#